data_AF-A0A7J3V2J6-F1
#
_entry.id   AF-A0A7J3V2J6-F1
#
_cell.length_a   1.000
_cell.length_b   1.000
_cell.length_c   1.000
_cell.angle_alpha   90.00
_cell.angle_beta   90.00
_cell.angle_gamma   90.00
#
_symmetry.space_group_name_H-M   'P 1'
#
loop_
_entity.id
_entity.type
_entity.pdbx_description
1 polymer ?
#
loop_
_entity_poly.entity_id
_entity_poly.type
_entity_poly.pdbx_seq_one_letter_code
_entity_poly.pdbx_strand_id
1 'polypeptide(L)'
;MSVGSNIGCSAPSVILQEGLDDVSLIYANCTSAKIIIDATTEYKTYNYTLSIVNNVSENYEIRLEVYDHQNISRLSNLTVLLHDNNTFVTQIVIENGVITQASGNFYILNGFSTAYVKVENLKESQDGESHLYVYLRIKIPNGTIYTLYFITFELN
;
A
#
# COMPACT_ATOMS: atom_id res chain seq x y z
N MET A 1 -27.14 36.05 17.05
CA MET A 1 -26.17 35.16 17.73
C MET A 1 -26.81 33.78 17.76
N SER A 2 -26.28 32.68 17.26
CA SER A 2 -25.03 32.31 16.60
C SER A 2 -25.41 31.17 15.65
N VAL A 3 -25.01 31.22 14.38
CA VAL A 3 -25.10 30.04 13.50
C VAL A 3 -23.83 29.25 13.78
N GLY A 4 -23.93 28.19 14.58
CA GLY A 4 -22.83 27.26 14.78
C GLY A 4 -22.48 26.67 13.42
N SER A 5 -21.31 27.05 12.88
CA SER A 5 -20.72 26.38 11.73
C SER A 5 -20.51 24.93 12.13
N ASN A 6 -21.33 24.02 11.58
CA ASN A 6 -21.01 22.60 11.56
C ASN A 6 -19.68 22.47 10.82
N ILE A 7 -18.60 22.28 11.58
CA ILE A 7 -17.31 21.89 11.02
C ILE A 7 -17.49 20.44 10.58
N GLY A 8 -17.98 20.26 9.35
CA GLY A 8 -18.12 18.93 8.75
C GLY A 8 -16.73 18.43 8.35
N CYS A 9 -16.28 17.34 8.95
CA CYS A 9 -15.17 16.56 8.40
C CYS A 9 -15.71 15.80 7.18
N SER A 10 -15.24 16.14 5.98
CA SER A 10 -15.59 15.39 4.77
C SER A 10 -14.87 14.04 4.78
N ALA A 11 -15.57 12.98 4.40
CA ALA A 11 -14.95 11.66 4.25
C ALA A 11 -13.80 11.71 3.22
N PRO A 12 -12.74 10.90 3.39
CA PRO A 12 -11.65 10.83 2.44
C PRO A 12 -12.11 10.32 1.06
N SER A 13 -11.63 10.95 -0.01
CA SER A 13 -11.98 10.58 -1.39
C SER A 13 -11.39 9.24 -1.82
N VAL A 14 -10.18 8.93 -1.35
CA VAL A 14 -9.52 7.64 -1.54
C VAL A 14 -9.57 6.90 -0.21
N ILE A 15 -9.91 5.62 -0.22
CA ILE A 15 -9.99 4.80 0.99
C ILE A 15 -9.25 3.48 0.82
N LEU A 16 -8.82 2.91 1.93
CA LEU A 16 -8.31 1.56 2.04
C LEU A 16 -9.44 0.60 2.42
N GLN A 17 -9.48 -0.54 1.77
CA GLN A 17 -10.39 -1.65 2.09
C GLN A 17 -9.60 -2.95 2.12
N GLU A 18 -10.18 -3.95 2.78
CA GLU A 18 -9.57 -5.27 2.81
C GLU A 18 -9.39 -5.84 1.39
N GLY A 19 -8.29 -6.55 1.22
CA GLY A 19 -8.02 -7.31 0.02
C GLY A 19 -8.84 -8.61 -0.05
N LEU A 20 -8.84 -9.29 -1.20
CA LEU A 20 -9.49 -10.59 -1.36
C LEU A 20 -8.70 -11.74 -0.71
N ASP A 21 -7.41 -11.53 -0.47
CA ASP A 21 -6.54 -12.53 0.14
C ASP A 21 -6.75 -12.64 1.66
N ASP A 22 -7.60 -11.79 2.27
CA ASP A 22 -7.92 -11.77 3.71
C ASP A 22 -6.69 -11.63 4.63
N VAL A 23 -5.71 -10.86 4.17
CA VAL A 23 -4.42 -10.62 4.86
C VAL A 23 -4.26 -9.18 5.34
N SER A 24 -5.29 -8.35 5.20
CA SER A 24 -5.25 -6.93 5.56
C SER A 24 -6.22 -6.58 6.66
N LEU A 25 -5.81 -5.69 7.54
CA LEU A 25 -6.63 -5.06 8.56
C LEU A 25 -6.68 -3.55 8.32
N ILE A 26 -7.87 -2.96 8.41
CA ILE A 26 -8.11 -1.54 8.10
C ILE A 26 -8.32 -0.72 9.37
N TYR A 27 -7.68 0.45 9.43
CA TYR A 27 -7.68 1.34 10.60
C TYR A 27 -7.97 2.80 10.21
N ALA A 28 -8.13 3.64 11.24
CA ALA A 28 -8.16 5.09 11.12
C ALA A 28 -9.12 5.61 10.02
N ASN A 29 -10.38 5.18 10.06
CA ASN A 29 -11.40 5.56 9.07
C ASN A 29 -10.96 5.27 7.62
N CYS A 30 -10.41 4.08 7.38
CA CYS A 30 -9.97 3.62 6.07
C CYS A 30 -8.78 4.39 5.49
N THR A 31 -7.90 4.94 6.33
CA THR A 31 -6.69 5.69 5.92
C THR A 31 -5.39 5.10 6.45
N SER A 32 -5.46 3.94 7.11
CA SER A 32 -4.29 3.14 7.46
C SER A 32 -4.61 1.66 7.36
N ALA A 33 -3.60 0.84 7.07
CA ALA A 33 -3.75 -0.60 6.99
C ALA A 33 -2.53 -1.35 7.54
N LYS A 34 -2.74 -2.58 7.97
CA LYS A 34 -1.69 -3.56 8.24
C LYS A 34 -1.93 -4.78 7.36
N ILE A 35 -0.92 -5.21 6.61
CA ILE A 35 -0.92 -6.42 5.79
C ILE A 35 -0.05 -7.45 6.52
N ILE A 36 -0.58 -8.64 6.80
CA ILE A 36 0.09 -9.71 7.53
C ILE A 36 0.19 -10.91 6.60
N ILE A 37 1.40 -11.25 6.16
CA ILE A 37 1.63 -12.35 5.21
C ILE A 37 2.83 -13.19 5.64
N ASP A 38 2.79 -14.47 5.29
CA ASP A 38 3.85 -15.41 5.63
C ASP A 38 4.91 -15.48 4.52
N ALA A 39 6.16 -15.26 4.90
CA ALA A 39 7.31 -15.58 4.08
C ALA A 39 7.73 -17.03 4.35
N THR A 40 8.31 -17.68 3.34
CA THR A 40 8.88 -19.03 3.50
C THR A 40 10.17 -19.14 2.70
N THR A 41 10.91 -20.24 2.86
CA THR A 41 12.07 -20.53 2.01
C THR A 41 11.71 -20.80 0.54
N GLU A 42 10.42 -20.92 0.22
CA GLU A 42 9.87 -20.97 -1.13
C GLU A 42 9.23 -19.64 -1.53
N TYR A 43 9.14 -19.38 -2.83
CA TYR A 43 8.51 -18.17 -3.35
C TYR A 43 7.00 -18.17 -3.12
N LYS A 44 6.50 -17.08 -2.54
CA LYS A 44 5.07 -16.81 -2.32
C LYS A 44 4.61 -15.59 -3.12
N THR A 45 3.33 -15.61 -3.48
CA THR A 45 2.64 -14.50 -4.13
C THR A 45 1.26 -14.32 -3.50
N TYR A 46 0.94 -13.08 -3.19
CA TYR A 46 -0.35 -12.60 -2.71
C TYR A 46 -0.81 -11.49 -3.66
N ASN A 47 -1.94 -11.68 -4.33
CA ASN A 47 -2.31 -10.84 -5.46
C ASN A 47 -3.21 -9.68 -5.06
N TYR A 48 -4.10 -9.88 -4.09
CA TYR A 48 -5.10 -8.91 -3.69
C TYR A 48 -4.97 -8.67 -2.19
N THR A 49 -3.78 -8.24 -1.75
CA THR A 49 -3.48 -8.06 -0.31
C THR A 49 -4.19 -6.86 0.31
N LEU A 50 -4.43 -5.80 -0.46
CA LEU A 50 -5.11 -4.59 -0.03
C LEU A 50 -5.80 -3.93 -1.21
N SER A 51 -6.99 -3.36 -0.98
CA SER A 51 -7.74 -2.60 -1.98
C SER A 51 -7.59 -1.09 -1.72
N ILE A 52 -7.28 -0.31 -2.75
CA ILE A 52 -7.20 1.15 -2.73
C ILE A 52 -8.29 1.68 -3.65
N VAL A 53 -9.34 2.24 -3.05
CA VAL A 53 -10.58 2.61 -3.75
C VAL A 53 -10.67 4.12 -3.89
N ASN A 54 -10.96 4.59 -5.10
CA ASN A 54 -11.32 5.97 -5.35
C ASN A 54 -12.86 6.10 -5.40
N ASN A 55 -13.42 6.87 -4.47
CA ASN A 55 -14.87 7.06 -4.35
C ASN A 55 -15.40 8.31 -5.06
N VAL A 56 -14.57 8.99 -5.85
CA VAL A 56 -14.96 10.18 -6.60
C VAL A 56 -14.61 10.03 -8.09
N SER A 57 -15.08 10.97 -8.92
CA SER A 57 -14.90 10.93 -10.38
C SER A 57 -13.51 11.33 -10.85
N GLU A 58 -12.77 12.09 -10.04
CA GLU A 58 -11.45 12.59 -10.38
C GLU A 58 -10.40 11.49 -10.30
N ASN A 59 -9.43 11.52 -11.21
CA ASN A 59 -8.30 10.61 -11.18
C ASN A 59 -7.24 11.08 -10.18
N TYR A 60 -6.67 10.15 -9.42
CA TYR A 60 -5.55 10.41 -8.51
C TYR A 60 -4.28 9.74 -9.03
N GLU A 61 -3.13 10.34 -8.72
CA GLU A 61 -1.83 9.68 -8.89
C GLU A 61 -1.41 9.11 -7.53
N ILE A 62 -1.21 7.80 -7.46
CA ILE A 62 -0.82 7.11 -6.23
C ILE A 62 0.52 6.37 -6.39
N ARG A 63 1.28 6.23 -5.31
CA ARG A 63 2.45 5.35 -5.25
C ARG A 63 2.70 4.86 -3.83
N LEU A 64 3.41 3.74 -3.71
CA LEU A 64 3.93 3.27 -2.42
C LEU A 64 5.37 3.74 -2.24
N GLU A 65 5.71 4.16 -1.02
CA GLU A 65 7.03 4.67 -0.66
C GLU A 65 7.43 4.17 0.73
N VAL A 66 8.51 3.39 0.82
CA VAL A 66 9.06 2.94 2.10
C VAL A 66 9.65 4.13 2.85
N TYR A 67 9.30 4.29 4.12
CA TYR A 67 9.88 5.32 4.98
C TYR A 67 10.67 4.77 6.17
N ASP A 68 10.41 3.53 6.58
CA ASP A 68 11.16 2.84 7.62
C ASP A 68 11.00 1.31 7.45
N HIS A 69 11.87 0.53 8.09
CA HIS A 69 11.82 -0.92 8.06
C HIS A 69 12.54 -1.58 9.24
N GLN A 70 12.23 -2.84 9.52
CA GLN A 70 12.89 -3.64 10.56
C GLN A 70 13.14 -5.07 10.05
N ASN A 71 14.32 -5.60 10.39
CA ASN A 71 14.72 -7.00 10.18
C ASN A 71 14.66 -7.53 8.73
N ILE A 72 14.61 -6.65 7.71
CA ILE A 72 14.47 -7.08 6.31
C ILE A 72 15.66 -7.91 5.79
N SER A 73 16.79 -7.96 6.50
CA SER A 73 17.97 -8.76 6.12
C SER A 73 17.68 -10.26 6.00
N ARG A 74 16.58 -10.75 6.58
CA ARG A 74 16.09 -12.13 6.46
C ARG A 74 15.43 -12.42 5.11
N LEU A 75 14.90 -11.40 4.43
CA LEU A 75 14.18 -11.55 3.18
C LEU A 75 15.18 -11.77 2.04
N SER A 76 15.06 -12.88 1.32
CA SER A 76 15.84 -13.10 0.10
C SER A 76 15.31 -12.27 -1.05
N ASN A 77 13.98 -12.15 -1.16
CA ASN A 77 13.34 -11.40 -2.23
C ASN A 77 11.93 -10.95 -1.79
N LEU A 78 11.49 -9.80 -2.27
CA LEU A 78 10.13 -9.29 -2.16
C LEU A 78 9.93 -8.21 -3.23
N THR A 79 8.84 -8.31 -3.98
CA THR A 79 8.39 -7.27 -4.91
C THR A 79 6.96 -6.86 -4.55
N VAL A 80 6.74 -5.57 -4.28
CA VAL A 80 5.40 -5.00 -4.09
C VAL A 80 5.00 -4.21 -5.33
N LEU A 81 3.78 -4.43 -5.81
CA LEU A 81 3.22 -3.77 -6.99
C LEU A 81 1.86 -3.16 -6.68
N LEU A 82 1.55 -2.08 -7.40
CA LEU A 82 0.18 -1.63 -7.60
C LEU A 82 -0.33 -2.17 -8.92
N HIS A 83 -1.57 -2.64 -8.94
CA HIS A 83 -2.16 -3.11 -10.20
C HIS A 83 -3.68 -2.96 -10.25
N ASP A 84 -4.20 -3.07 -11.47
CA ASP A 84 -5.60 -3.40 -11.76
C ASP A 84 -5.64 -4.69 -12.61
N ASN A 85 -6.69 -4.89 -13.40
CA ASN A 85 -6.80 -6.05 -14.28
C ASN A 85 -5.92 -5.96 -15.55
N ASN A 86 -5.33 -4.81 -15.84
CA ASN A 86 -4.63 -4.51 -17.10
C ASN A 86 -3.18 -4.03 -16.91
N THR A 87 -2.88 -3.38 -15.79
CA THR A 87 -1.64 -2.64 -15.55
C THR A 87 -1.01 -3.09 -14.26
N PHE A 88 0.30 -3.38 -14.28
CA PHE A 88 1.11 -3.69 -13.11
C PHE A 88 2.26 -2.68 -13.03
N VAL A 89 2.46 -2.06 -11.86
CA VAL A 89 3.51 -1.08 -11.63
C VAL A 89 4.27 -1.44 -10.36
N THR A 90 5.51 -1.89 -10.53
CA THR A 90 6.43 -2.18 -9.42
C THR A 90 6.66 -0.94 -8.57
N GLN A 91 6.46 -1.09 -7.26
CA GLN A 91 6.63 -0.01 -6.29
C GLN A 91 7.84 -0.22 -5.39
N ILE A 92 7.98 -1.42 -4.82
CA ILE A 92 9.03 -1.72 -3.84
C ILE A 92 9.71 -3.02 -4.25
N VAL A 93 11.04 -3.04 -4.15
CA VAL A 93 11.84 -4.23 -4.42
C VAL A 93 12.87 -4.41 -3.30
N ILE A 94 12.92 -5.61 -2.74
CA ILE A 94 13.96 -6.06 -1.82
C ILE A 94 14.66 -7.25 -2.44
N GLU A 95 15.99 -7.18 -2.51
CA GLU A 95 16.83 -8.27 -2.99
C GLU A 95 17.94 -8.52 -1.97
N ASN A 96 18.09 -9.78 -1.55
CA ASN A 96 19.09 -10.21 -0.58
C ASN A 96 19.10 -9.34 0.69
N GLY A 97 17.91 -9.02 1.18
CA GLY A 97 17.72 -8.28 2.42
C GLY A 97 17.97 -6.77 2.33
N VAL A 98 18.08 -6.23 1.12
CA VAL A 98 18.32 -4.81 0.86
C VAL A 98 17.21 -4.24 -0.01
N ILE A 99 16.67 -3.08 0.35
CA ILE A 99 15.73 -2.34 -0.49
C ILE A 99 16.49 -1.79 -1.70
N THR A 100 16.27 -2.38 -2.87
CA THR A 100 16.85 -1.91 -4.14
C THR A 100 15.93 -0.92 -4.85
N GLN A 101 14.64 -0.92 -4.51
CA GLN A 101 13.68 0.11 -4.90
C GLN A 101 12.75 0.45 -3.73
N ALA A 102 12.83 1.68 -3.22
CA ALA A 102 12.01 2.14 -2.10
C ALA A 102 10.67 2.78 -2.53
N SER A 103 10.50 3.11 -3.81
CA SER A 103 9.29 3.71 -4.38
C SER A 103 9.23 3.47 -5.89
N GLY A 104 8.01 3.38 -6.44
CA GLY A 104 7.78 3.25 -7.88
C GLY A 104 7.35 4.55 -8.55
N ASN A 105 7.07 4.43 -9.85
CA ASN A 105 6.35 5.45 -10.60
C ASN A 105 4.91 5.57 -10.09
N PHE A 106 4.32 6.75 -10.30
CA PHE A 106 2.91 6.95 -10.02
C PHE A 106 2.03 6.02 -10.87
N TYR A 107 1.06 5.41 -10.21
CA TYR A 107 -0.05 4.70 -10.81
C TYR A 107 -1.27 5.64 -10.89
N ILE A 108 -1.96 5.65 -12.01
CA ILE A 108 -3.18 6.45 -12.21
C ILE A 108 -4.37 5.66 -11.65
N LEU A 109 -4.85 6.06 -10.48
CA LEU A 109 -6.08 5.55 -9.89
C LEU A 109 -7.26 6.33 -10.47
N ASN A 110 -7.95 5.72 -11.45
CA ASN A 110 -9.08 6.35 -12.13
C ASN A 110 -10.25 6.63 -11.17
N GLY A 111 -11.11 7.58 -11.52
CA GLY A 111 -12.36 7.84 -10.80
C GLY A 111 -13.22 6.58 -10.68
N PHE A 112 -13.84 6.38 -9.51
CA PHE A 112 -14.69 5.23 -9.19
C PHE A 112 -14.05 3.87 -9.49
N SER A 113 -12.73 3.77 -9.38
CA SER A 113 -11.97 2.54 -9.63
C SER A 113 -11.23 2.06 -8.40
N THR A 114 -10.71 0.84 -8.48
CA THR A 114 -9.92 0.20 -7.44
C THR A 114 -8.58 -0.21 -8.03
N ALA A 115 -7.50 0.14 -7.32
CA ALA A 115 -6.20 -0.49 -7.49
C ALA A 115 -5.95 -1.47 -6.34
N TYR A 116 -5.13 -2.48 -6.58
CA TYR A 116 -4.79 -3.50 -5.60
C TYR A 116 -3.30 -3.52 -5.33
N VAL A 117 -2.94 -3.90 -4.11
CA VAL A 117 -1.57 -4.19 -3.71
C VAL A 117 -1.31 -5.68 -3.92
N LYS A 118 -0.28 -5.98 -4.71
CA LYS A 118 0.27 -7.33 -4.89
C LYS A 118 1.63 -7.42 -4.24
N VAL A 119 1.90 -8.53 -3.57
CA VAL A 119 3.23 -8.94 -3.11
C VAL A 119 3.62 -10.21 -3.86
N GLU A 120 4.73 -10.20 -4.56
CA GLU A 120 5.23 -11.37 -5.30
C GLU A 120 6.71 -11.61 -5.06
N ASN A 121 7.17 -12.79 -5.45
CA ASN A 121 8.54 -13.26 -5.21
C ASN A 121 8.95 -13.18 -3.73
N LEU A 122 7.98 -13.21 -2.80
CA LEU A 122 8.27 -13.15 -1.38
C LEU A 122 8.98 -14.44 -0.98
N LYS A 123 10.18 -14.30 -0.45
CA LYS A 123 11.00 -15.41 0.03
C LYS A 123 11.89 -14.95 1.16
N GLU A 124 12.04 -15.79 2.17
CA GLU A 124 12.98 -15.61 3.27
C GLU A 124 14.16 -16.60 3.21
N SER A 125 15.20 -16.28 3.97
CA SER A 125 16.40 -17.10 4.16
C SER A 125 16.53 -17.67 5.58
N GLN A 126 15.73 -17.16 6.51
CA GLN A 126 15.74 -17.46 7.95
C GLN A 126 14.33 -17.22 8.49
N ASP A 127 13.92 -17.86 9.60
CA ASP A 127 12.58 -17.73 10.26
C ASP A 127 12.51 -16.53 11.23
N GLY A 128 11.32 -15.93 11.44
CA GLY A 128 11.12 -14.69 12.22
C GLY A 128 10.34 -13.57 11.50
N GLU A 129 10.34 -12.36 12.06
CA GLU A 129 9.45 -11.28 11.60
C GLU A 129 10.23 -10.12 10.96
N SER A 130 9.75 -9.63 9.80
CA SER A 130 10.16 -8.35 9.21
C SER A 130 9.01 -7.35 9.21
N HIS A 131 9.35 -6.07 9.26
CA HIS A 131 8.41 -4.99 9.01
C HIS A 131 8.87 -4.07 7.89
N LEU A 132 7.94 -3.69 7.02
CA LEU A 132 8.08 -2.55 6.13
C LEU A 132 7.01 -1.51 6.46
N TYR A 133 7.45 -0.28 6.70
CA TYR A 133 6.57 0.84 6.96
C TYR A 133 6.52 1.72 5.72
N VAL A 134 5.32 1.84 5.15
CA VAL A 134 5.10 2.35 3.80
C VAL A 134 4.06 3.46 3.82
N TYR A 135 4.32 4.52 3.08
CA TYR A 135 3.30 5.50 2.72
C TYR A 135 2.62 5.08 1.43
N LEU A 136 1.29 5.07 1.42
CA LEU A 136 0.55 5.34 0.19
C LEU A 136 0.49 6.85 0.01
N ARG A 137 1.25 7.35 -0.95
CA ARG A 137 1.25 8.77 -1.33
C ARG A 137 0.17 9.00 -2.37
N ILE A 138 -0.74 9.91 -2.08
CA ILE A 138 -1.87 10.24 -2.93
C ILE A 138 -1.74 11.71 -3.33
N LYS A 139 -1.48 11.97 -4.60
CA LYS A 139 -1.40 13.33 -5.11
C LYS A 139 -2.80 13.87 -5.38
N ILE A 140 -3.13 15.02 -4.80
CA ILE A 140 -4.41 15.67 -5.04
C ILE A 140 -4.46 16.14 -6.52
N PRO A 141 -5.57 15.91 -7.23
CA PRO A 141 -5.71 16.30 -8.63
C PRO A 141 -5.40 17.78 -8.84
N ASN A 142 -4.65 18.09 -9.90
CA ASN A 142 -4.24 19.46 -10.26
C ASN A 142 -3.44 20.21 -9.16
N GLY A 143 -2.88 19.49 -8.19
CA GLY A 143 -2.10 20.06 -7.09
C GLY A 143 -0.69 19.49 -6.97
N THR A 144 0.06 20.06 -6.03
CA THR A 144 1.39 19.58 -5.59
C THR A 144 1.37 18.98 -4.18
N ILE A 145 0.20 18.97 -3.54
CA ILE A 145 0.00 18.47 -2.19
C ILE A 145 -0.26 16.96 -2.24
N TYR A 146 0.35 16.25 -1.29
CA TYR A 146 0.17 14.83 -1.10
C TYR A 146 -0.54 14.55 0.23
N THR A 147 -1.52 13.65 0.17
CA THR A 147 -2.03 12.95 1.35
C THR A 147 -1.21 11.68 1.55
N LEU A 148 -0.91 11.34 2.80
CA LEU A 148 -0.13 10.16 3.17
C LEU A 148 -0.97 9.22 4.01
N TYR A 149 -1.17 7.99 3.54
CA TYR A 149 -1.76 6.91 4.33
C TYR A 149 -0.68 5.94 4.78
N PHE A 150 -0.80 5.45 6.01
CA PHE A 150 0.20 4.57 6.63
C PHE A 150 -0.17 3.11 6.42
N ILE A 151 0.71 2.36 5.77
CA ILE A 151 0.56 0.92 5.52
C ILE A 151 1.75 0.21 6.16
N THR A 152 1.48 -0.79 6.98
CA THR A 152 2.51 -1.67 7.54
C THR A 152 2.42 -3.03 6.86
N PHE A 153 3.54 -3.55 6.37
CA PHE A 153 3.66 -4.97 6.00
C PHE A 153 4.38 -5.69 7.13
N GLU A 154 3.72 -6.67 7.72
CA GLU A 154 4.28 -7.64 8.66
C GLU A 154 4.50 -8.95 7.88
N LEU A 155 5.76 -9.39 7.85
CA LEU A 155 6.23 -10.53 7.07
C LEU A 155 6.76 -11.58 8.06
N ASN A 156 5.97 -12.62 8.30
CA ASN A 156 6.23 -13.68 9.28
C ASN A 156 7.06 -14.84 8.72
#